data_AF-A0A7C3N963-F1
#
_entry.id   AF-A0A7C3N963-F1
#
_cell.length_a   1.000
_cell.length_b   1.000
_cell.length_c   1.000
_cell.angle_alpha   90.00
_cell.angle_beta   90.00
_cell.angle_gamma   90.00
#
_symmetry.space_group_name_H-M   'P 1'
#
loop_
_entity.id
_entity.type
_entity.pdbx_description
1 polymer ?
#
loop_
_entity_poly.entity_id
_entity_poly.type
_entity_poly.pdbx_seq_one_letter_code
_entity_poly.pdbx_strand_id
1 'polypeptide(L)'
;MALFNPSLLLDFLPLTYTTPAYNYTDFAPPPVTLTGSYQDHGVDANGNGLYEALNINIGLTPGEAGLFIASGRLLDSAGREIGWATSQKELAGSGGQTVTLSFSGGQIWAGGGDGPFTLADLLVYHSGVPDQDAFLSTAHTTAGYSHLKFEGSAGGGGGGGSQRIYLPFIIK
;
A
#
# COMPACT_ATOMS: atom_id res chain seq x y z
N MET A 1 -67.02 19.17 -36.80
CA MET A 1 -66.20 19.90 -35.83
C MET A 1 -65.95 18.96 -34.65
N ALA A 2 -64.85 18.22 -34.69
CA ALA A 2 -64.47 17.29 -33.64
C ALA A 2 -63.00 17.57 -33.32
N LEU A 3 -62.76 18.17 -32.15
CA LEU A 3 -61.44 18.28 -31.56
C LEU A 3 -61.40 17.30 -30.40
N PHE A 4 -61.03 16.06 -30.72
CA PHE A 4 -60.40 15.17 -29.74
C PHE A 4 -58.91 15.38 -29.92
N ASN A 5 -58.22 15.84 -28.88
CA ASN A 5 -56.76 15.91 -28.84
C ASN A 5 -56.28 14.85 -27.84
N PRO A 6 -56.22 13.56 -28.23
CA PRO A 6 -55.65 12.55 -27.36
C PRO A 6 -54.14 12.57 -27.53
N SER A 7 -53.44 12.38 -26.43
CA SER A 7 -52.00 12.09 -26.34
C SER A 7 -51.11 13.33 -26.19
N LEU A 8 -51.01 13.79 -24.94
CA LEU A 8 -49.71 14.14 -24.39
C LEU A 8 -48.87 12.84 -24.40
N LEU A 9 -48.37 12.48 -25.57
CA LEU A 9 -47.38 11.43 -25.72
C LEU A 9 -46.12 12.02 -25.10
N LEU A 10 -45.75 11.56 -23.91
CA LEU A 10 -44.42 11.74 -23.39
C LEU A 10 -43.50 11.06 -24.40
N ASP A 11 -42.98 11.82 -25.36
CA ASP A 11 -42.06 11.34 -26.38
C ASP A 11 -40.77 10.95 -25.66
N PHE A 12 -40.68 9.69 -25.26
CA PHE A 12 -39.42 9.05 -24.92
C PHE A 12 -38.68 8.86 -26.23
N LEU A 13 -38.09 9.94 -26.75
CA LEU A 13 -37.07 9.83 -27.78
C LEU A 13 -36.00 8.90 -27.19
N PRO A 14 -35.77 7.70 -27.75
CA PRO A 14 -34.64 6.92 -27.30
C PRO A 14 -33.42 7.75 -27.67
N LEU A 15 -32.75 8.34 -26.67
CA LEU A 15 -31.42 8.90 -26.85
C LEU A 15 -30.51 7.68 -27.11
N THR A 16 -30.47 7.20 -28.35
CA THR A 16 -29.44 6.25 -28.79
C THR A 16 -28.16 7.06 -28.94
N TYR A 17 -27.60 7.50 -27.81
CA TYR A 17 -26.29 8.13 -27.76
C TYR A 17 -25.28 7.04 -27.47
N THR A 18 -24.61 6.58 -28.51
CA THR A 18 -23.47 5.67 -28.40
C THR A 18 -22.22 6.52 -28.31
N THR A 19 -21.45 6.41 -27.22
CA THR A 19 -20.14 7.05 -27.15
C THR A 19 -19.19 6.43 -28.17
N PRO A 20 -18.18 7.16 -28.67
CA PRO A 20 -17.08 6.55 -29.40
C PRO A 20 -16.43 5.42 -28.59
N ALA A 21 -15.77 4.48 -29.28
CA ALA A 21 -14.89 3.53 -28.60
C ALA A 21 -13.69 4.30 -28.02
N TYR A 22 -13.48 4.19 -26.71
CA TYR A 22 -12.31 4.74 -26.04
C TYR A 22 -11.20 3.68 -25.95
N ASN A 23 -9.96 4.09 -26.16
CA ASN A 23 -8.80 3.27 -25.86
C ASN A 23 -8.40 3.46 -24.39
N TYR A 24 -7.80 2.45 -23.76
CA TYR A 24 -7.32 2.57 -22.38
C TYR A 24 -6.25 3.67 -22.22
N THR A 25 -5.53 4.01 -23.30
CA THR A 25 -4.55 5.10 -23.37
C THR A 25 -5.17 6.49 -23.41
N ASP A 26 -6.48 6.60 -23.62
CA ASP A 26 -7.20 7.89 -23.57
C ASP A 26 -7.38 8.37 -22.12
N PHE A 27 -7.09 7.51 -21.14
CA PHE A 27 -7.08 7.81 -19.71
C PHE A 27 -5.63 8.02 -19.21
N ALA A 28 -5.47 8.90 -18.22
CA ALA A 28 -4.18 9.07 -17.54
C ALA A 28 -3.73 7.73 -16.92
N PRO A 29 -2.43 7.41 -16.98
CA PRO A 29 -1.90 6.22 -16.32
C PRO A 29 -2.12 6.31 -14.80
N PRO A 30 -2.21 5.16 -14.10
CA PRO A 30 -2.34 5.17 -12.65
C PRO A 30 -1.13 5.87 -12.00
N PRO A 31 -1.32 6.64 -10.91
CA PRO A 31 -0.23 7.36 -10.24
C PRO A 31 0.87 6.45 -9.69
N VAL A 32 0.51 5.21 -9.35
CA VAL A 32 1.43 4.16 -8.90
C VAL A 32 0.99 2.82 -9.45
N THR A 33 1.94 2.00 -9.89
CA THR A 33 1.72 0.58 -10.20
C THR A 33 2.70 -0.26 -9.40
N LEU A 34 2.22 -1.22 -8.59
CA LEU A 34 3.10 -2.18 -7.92
C LEU A 34 3.66 -3.18 -8.94
N THR A 35 4.96 -3.47 -8.87
CA THR A 35 5.60 -4.40 -9.83
C THR A 35 5.43 -5.87 -9.44
N GLY A 36 4.95 -6.15 -8.23
CA GLY A 36 4.94 -7.50 -7.65
C GLY A 36 6.32 -7.98 -7.19
N SER A 37 7.36 -7.13 -7.27
CA SER A 37 8.68 -7.43 -6.74
C SER A 37 8.76 -7.05 -5.28
N TYR A 38 9.04 -8.03 -4.43
CA TYR A 38 9.26 -7.86 -3.00
C TYR A 38 10.56 -8.51 -2.57
N GLN A 39 11.28 -7.88 -1.64
CA GLN A 39 12.46 -8.46 -1.02
C GLN A 39 12.48 -8.10 0.46
N ASP A 40 12.60 -9.11 1.33
CA ASP A 40 12.71 -8.94 2.77
C ASP A 40 14.11 -9.27 3.29
N HIS A 41 14.55 -8.54 4.32
CA HIS A 41 15.80 -8.83 5.02
C HIS A 41 15.77 -8.26 6.46
N GLY A 42 16.40 -8.98 7.37
CA GLY A 42 16.73 -8.47 8.70
C GLY A 42 17.83 -7.41 8.64
N VAL A 43 17.73 -6.40 9.49
CA VAL A 43 18.72 -5.34 9.66
C VAL A 43 19.37 -5.50 11.02
N ASP A 44 20.68 -5.79 11.04
CA ASP A 44 21.56 -5.77 12.21
C ASP A 44 22.45 -4.52 12.12
N ALA A 45 21.96 -3.41 12.66
CA ALA A 45 22.57 -2.09 12.63
C ALA A 45 23.69 -1.93 13.67
N ASN A 46 23.65 -2.70 14.76
CA ASN A 46 24.67 -2.61 15.82
C ASN A 46 25.74 -3.72 15.75
N GLY A 47 25.57 -4.70 14.85
CA GLY A 47 26.50 -5.79 14.58
C GLY A 47 26.51 -6.88 15.65
N ASN A 48 25.45 -7.03 16.44
CA ASN A 48 25.39 -8.00 17.55
C ASN A 48 24.88 -9.39 17.11
N GLY A 49 24.49 -9.56 15.85
CA GLY A 49 23.95 -10.81 15.29
C GLY A 49 22.45 -11.00 15.50
N LEU A 50 21.75 -9.99 16.01
CA LEU A 50 20.29 -9.88 16.09
C LEU A 50 19.82 -8.73 15.20
N TYR A 51 18.55 -8.79 14.78
CA TYR A 51 17.96 -7.78 13.92
C TYR A 51 17.19 -6.74 14.74
N GLU A 52 17.50 -5.45 14.56
CA GLU A 52 16.70 -4.34 15.10
C GLU A 52 15.44 -4.09 14.26
N ALA A 53 15.43 -4.52 12.99
CA ALA A 53 14.29 -4.35 12.10
C ALA A 53 14.17 -5.46 11.06
N LEU A 54 12.95 -5.66 10.57
CA LEU A 54 12.67 -6.38 9.34
C LEU A 54 12.29 -5.35 8.26
N ASN A 55 13.11 -5.24 7.22
CA ASN A 55 12.82 -4.39 6.09
C ASN A 55 12.15 -5.20 4.98
N ILE A 56 11.06 -4.66 4.44
CA ILE A 56 10.40 -5.17 3.23
C ILE A 56 10.49 -4.10 2.14
N ASN A 57 11.26 -4.40 1.10
CA ASN A 57 11.41 -3.59 -0.09
C ASN A 57 10.27 -3.92 -1.06
N ILE A 58 9.55 -2.89 -1.49
CA ILE A 58 8.39 -2.98 -2.37
C ILE A 58 8.74 -2.29 -3.69
N GLY A 59 8.73 -3.06 -4.78
CA GLY A 59 8.91 -2.55 -6.12
C GLY A 59 7.66 -1.89 -6.67
N LEU A 60 7.82 -0.71 -7.25
CA LEU A 60 6.72 0.04 -7.88
C LEU A 60 7.22 0.88 -9.05
N THR A 61 6.31 1.25 -9.94
CA THR A 61 6.54 2.20 -11.03
C THR A 61 5.69 3.44 -10.77
N PRO A 62 6.29 4.60 -10.48
CA PRO A 62 5.59 5.87 -10.36
C PRO A 62 5.07 6.33 -11.72
N GLY A 63 3.82 6.77 -11.80
CA GLY A 63 3.26 7.40 -13.00
C GLY A 63 3.75 8.84 -13.18
N GLU A 64 4.02 9.53 -12.07
CA GLU A 64 4.57 10.88 -12.01
C GLU A 64 5.58 11.00 -10.87
N ALA A 65 6.43 12.03 -10.93
CA ALA A 65 7.42 12.29 -9.90
C ALA A 65 6.76 12.95 -8.68
N GLY A 66 7.25 12.61 -7.49
CA GLY A 66 6.83 13.28 -6.26
C GLY A 66 6.87 12.36 -5.04
N LEU A 67 6.21 12.82 -3.96
CA LEU A 67 6.20 12.14 -2.68
C LEU A 67 5.16 11.02 -2.67
N PHE A 68 5.63 9.79 -2.51
CA PHE A 68 4.81 8.60 -2.30
C PHE A 68 4.79 8.20 -0.83
N ILE A 69 3.63 7.76 -0.37
CA ILE A 69 3.42 7.20 0.96
C ILE A 69 3.07 5.73 0.80
N ALA A 70 3.78 4.87 1.54
CA ALA A 70 3.48 3.46 1.66
C ALA A 70 3.16 3.14 3.12
N SER A 71 2.14 2.33 3.36
CA SER A 71 1.81 1.82 4.70
C SER A 71 1.34 0.38 4.60
N GLY A 72 1.62 -0.41 5.63
CA GLY A 72 1.13 -1.79 5.71
C GLY A 72 1.36 -2.37 7.09
N ARG A 73 0.68 -3.48 7.37
CA ARG A 73 0.84 -4.22 8.63
C ARG A 73 1.56 -5.53 8.43
N LEU A 74 2.30 -5.92 9.45
CA LEU A 74 2.96 -7.21 9.53
C LEU A 74 2.14 -8.15 10.40
N LEU A 75 1.83 -9.32 9.86
CA LEU A 75 1.17 -10.42 10.56
C LEU A 75 2.14 -11.58 10.76
N ASP A 76 1.98 -12.31 11.86
CA ASP A 76 2.67 -13.59 12.06
C ASP A 76 2.03 -14.75 11.28
N SER A 77 2.62 -15.93 11.39
CA SER A 77 2.13 -17.16 10.75
C SER A 77 0.74 -17.62 11.23
N ALA A 78 0.28 -17.14 12.38
CA ALA A 78 -1.07 -17.37 12.91
C ALA A 78 -2.07 -16.26 12.52
N GLY A 79 -1.65 -15.27 11.75
CA GLY A 79 -2.46 -14.12 11.34
C GLY A 79 -2.63 -13.05 12.42
N ARG A 80 -1.84 -13.10 13.49
CA ARG A 80 -1.83 -12.08 14.56
C ARG A 80 -1.04 -10.86 14.11
N GLU A 81 -1.59 -9.68 14.35
CA GLU A 81 -0.91 -8.42 14.03
C GLU A 81 0.30 -8.20 14.96
N ILE A 82 1.45 -7.92 14.35
CA ILE A 82 2.68 -7.51 15.02
C ILE A 82 2.74 -5.98 15.10
N GLY A 83 2.45 -5.30 13.99
CA GLY A 83 2.46 -3.84 13.94
C GLY A 83 2.39 -3.27 12.52
N TRP A 84 2.35 -1.95 12.45
CA TRP A 84 2.29 -1.18 11.21
C TRP A 84 3.63 -0.48 10.93
N ALA A 85 3.97 -0.34 9.65
CA ALA A 85 5.05 0.49 9.19
C ALA A 85 4.52 1.48 8.14
N THR A 86 5.08 2.69 8.14
CA THR A 86 4.79 3.72 7.14
C THR A 86 6.11 4.30 6.64
N SER A 87 6.18 4.54 5.34
CA SER A 87 7.33 5.13 4.67
C SER A 87 6.88 6.25 3.76
N GLN A 88 7.69 7.30 3.66
CA GLN A 88 7.48 8.39 2.73
C GLN A 88 8.76 8.55 1.90
N LYS A 89 8.63 8.61 0.58
CA LYS A 89 9.78 8.69 -0.31
C LYS A 89 9.47 9.49 -1.57
N GLU A 90 10.37 10.41 -1.91
CA GLU A 90 10.37 11.10 -3.20
C GLU A 90 10.84 10.12 -4.28
N LEU A 91 9.99 9.93 -5.29
CA LEU A 91 10.22 9.02 -6.41
C LEU A 91 10.22 9.77 -7.74
N ALA A 92 10.98 9.26 -8.70
CA ALA A 92 10.97 9.82 -10.06
C ALA A 92 9.79 9.25 -10.85
N GLY A 93 9.19 10.05 -11.73
CA GLY A 93 8.03 9.67 -12.55
C GLY A 93 8.30 8.69 -13.68
N SER A 94 9.34 7.86 -13.55
CA SER A 94 9.69 6.83 -14.53
C SER A 94 10.64 5.80 -13.92
N GLY A 95 10.62 4.60 -14.51
CA GLY A 95 11.46 3.48 -14.12
C GLY A 95 10.95 2.76 -12.88
N GLY A 96 11.40 1.51 -12.72
CA GLY A 96 11.13 0.74 -11.51
C GLY A 96 11.88 1.35 -10.33
N GLN A 97 11.15 1.63 -9.25
CA GLN A 97 11.68 2.19 -8.00
C GLN A 97 11.26 1.32 -6.81
N THR A 98 11.86 1.60 -5.66
CA THR A 98 11.62 0.82 -4.43
C THR A 98 11.27 1.74 -3.27
N VAL A 99 10.23 1.39 -2.52
CA VAL A 99 9.95 1.93 -1.19
C VAL A 99 10.18 0.83 -0.15
N THR A 100 10.61 1.21 1.05
CA THR A 100 10.93 0.23 2.11
C THR A 100 10.04 0.50 3.31
N LEU A 101 9.31 -0.54 3.74
CA LEU A 101 8.65 -0.56 5.04
C LEU A 101 9.58 -1.24 6.04
N SER A 102 9.80 -0.59 7.18
CA SER A 102 10.69 -1.08 8.25
C SER A 102 9.86 -1.41 9.49
N PHE A 103 9.82 -2.68 9.87
CA PHE A 103 9.10 -3.17 11.03
C PHE A 103 10.04 -3.36 12.20
N SER A 104 9.63 -2.94 13.41
CA SER A 104 10.45 -3.01 14.61
C SER A 104 10.75 -4.46 15.01
N GLY A 105 12.03 -4.78 15.14
CA GLY A 105 12.49 -6.07 15.66
C GLY A 105 12.01 -6.33 17.08
N GLY A 106 11.95 -5.30 17.93
CA GLY A 106 11.40 -5.41 19.29
C GLY A 106 9.93 -5.82 19.31
N GLN A 107 9.11 -5.34 18.37
CA GLN A 107 7.71 -5.78 18.25
C GLN A 107 7.61 -7.22 17.75
N ILE A 108 8.45 -7.60 16.78
CA ILE A 108 8.50 -8.97 16.28
C ILE A 108 8.91 -9.95 17.39
N TRP A 109 9.97 -9.63 18.13
CA TRP A 109 10.42 -10.41 19.28
C TRP A 109 9.32 -10.55 20.33
N ALA A 110 8.67 -9.44 20.72
CA ALA A 110 7.61 -9.43 21.72
C ALA A 110 6.35 -10.21 21.27
N GLY A 111 6.08 -10.28 19.96
CA GLY A 111 4.97 -11.05 19.41
C GLY A 111 5.12 -12.57 19.57
N GLY A 112 6.34 -13.05 19.77
CA GLY A 112 6.69 -14.44 20.09
C GLY A 112 6.40 -15.47 18.97
N GLY A 113 5.84 -15.02 17.84
CA GLY A 113 5.51 -15.88 16.70
C GLY A 113 6.65 -15.89 15.71
N ASP A 114 7.10 -17.09 15.33
CA ASP A 114 8.03 -17.24 14.22
C ASP A 114 7.32 -16.98 12.87
N GLY A 115 8.09 -16.46 11.93
CA GLY A 115 7.69 -16.31 10.55
C GLY A 115 7.49 -17.67 9.84
N PRO A 116 7.09 -17.65 8.57
CA PRO A 116 7.09 -16.50 7.68
C PRO A 116 6.05 -15.44 8.11
N PHE A 117 6.43 -14.18 8.00
CA PHE A 117 5.55 -13.05 8.26
C PHE A 117 4.80 -12.67 6.99
N THR A 118 3.63 -12.06 7.14
CA THR A 118 2.82 -11.58 6.01
C THR A 118 2.73 -10.06 6.04
N LEU A 119 3.13 -9.41 4.96
CA LEU A 119 2.79 -8.01 4.69
C LEU A 119 1.35 -7.96 4.17
N ALA A 120 0.46 -7.44 4.99
CA ALA A 120 -0.96 -7.30 4.70
C ALA A 120 -1.39 -5.84 4.68
N ASP A 121 -2.53 -5.58 4.05
CA ASP A 121 -3.13 -4.25 3.88
C ASP A 121 -2.11 -3.20 3.40
N LEU A 122 -1.32 -3.59 2.40
CA LEU A 122 -0.36 -2.69 1.77
C LEU A 122 -1.12 -1.64 0.98
N LEU A 123 -0.94 -0.38 1.35
CA LEU A 123 -1.47 0.79 0.68
C LEU A 123 -0.29 1.64 0.20
N VAL A 124 -0.27 2.00 -1.08
CA VAL A 124 0.72 2.93 -1.64
C VAL A 124 0.01 3.98 -2.48
N TYR A 125 0.31 5.26 -2.26
CA TYR A 125 -0.30 6.35 -3.01
C TYR A 125 0.67 7.53 -3.21
N HIS A 126 0.42 8.31 -4.26
CA HIS A 126 1.08 9.60 -4.46
C HIS A 126 0.37 10.67 -3.62
N SER A 127 1.13 11.43 -2.82
CA SER A 127 0.58 12.43 -1.88
C SER A 127 -0.31 13.50 -2.52
N GLY A 128 -0.04 13.86 -3.78
CA GLY A 128 -0.83 14.83 -4.54
C GLY A 128 -2.19 14.30 -5.03
N VAL A 129 -2.40 12.98 -5.04
CA VAL A 129 -3.63 12.32 -5.50
C VAL A 129 -3.95 11.12 -4.60
N PRO A 130 -4.24 11.34 -3.30
CA PRO A 130 -4.38 10.25 -2.32
C PRO A 130 -5.56 9.31 -2.59
N ASP A 131 -6.57 9.74 -3.34
CA ASP A 131 -7.73 8.91 -3.72
C ASP A 131 -7.42 7.90 -4.84
N GLN A 132 -6.19 7.90 -5.37
CA GLN A 132 -5.72 6.98 -6.41
C GLN A 132 -4.54 6.15 -5.87
N ASP A 133 -4.89 5.14 -5.08
CA ASP A 133 -3.93 4.24 -4.45
C ASP A 133 -3.75 2.91 -5.20
N ALA A 134 -2.68 2.22 -4.84
CA ALA A 134 -2.53 0.79 -5.04
C ALA A 134 -2.68 0.09 -3.70
N PHE A 135 -3.68 -0.80 -3.60
CA PHE A 135 -3.98 -1.57 -2.41
C PHE A 135 -3.85 -3.08 -2.66
N LEU A 136 -3.23 -3.79 -1.72
CA LEU A 136 -3.20 -5.25 -1.66
C LEU A 136 -3.50 -5.71 -0.24
N SER A 137 -4.57 -6.51 -0.07
CA SER A 137 -4.91 -7.12 1.23
C SER A 137 -3.82 -8.09 1.70
N THR A 138 -3.09 -8.71 0.78
CA THR A 138 -1.91 -9.55 1.06
C THR A 138 -0.88 -9.31 -0.04
N ALA A 139 0.22 -8.66 0.32
CA ALA A 139 1.23 -8.22 -0.64
C ALA A 139 2.41 -9.18 -0.74
N HIS A 140 2.91 -9.67 0.39
CA HIS A 140 4.12 -10.50 0.43
C HIS A 140 4.13 -11.43 1.65
N THR A 141 4.71 -12.62 1.48
CA THR A 141 5.06 -13.53 2.56
C THR A 141 6.58 -13.63 2.61
N THR A 142 7.17 -13.29 3.76
CA THR A 142 8.62 -13.22 3.92
C THR A 142 9.26 -14.61 3.90
N ALA A 143 10.59 -14.65 3.90
CA ALA A 143 11.29 -15.86 4.34
C ALA A 143 10.90 -16.24 5.80
N GLY A 144 11.26 -17.44 6.23
CA GLY A 144 11.10 -17.85 7.63
C GLY A 144 12.13 -17.15 8.52
N TYR A 145 11.66 -16.41 9.52
CA TYR A 145 12.52 -15.80 10.54
C TYR A 145 12.05 -16.25 11.91
N SER A 146 12.99 -16.67 12.76
CA SER A 146 12.65 -16.84 14.17
C SER A 146 12.53 -15.46 14.82
N HIS A 147 11.50 -15.26 15.64
CA HIS A 147 11.37 -14.04 16.42
C HIS A 147 12.55 -13.82 17.39
N LEU A 148 13.24 -14.89 17.79
CA LEU A 148 14.46 -14.84 18.62
C LEU A 148 15.68 -14.31 17.86
N LYS A 149 15.60 -14.13 16.53
CA LYS A 149 16.61 -13.42 15.74
C LYS A 149 16.44 -11.91 15.77
N PHE A 150 15.40 -11.39 16.39
CA PHE A 150 15.19 -9.97 16.57
C PHE A 150 15.55 -9.52 17.97
N GLU A 151 16.05 -8.30 18.11
CA GLU A 151 16.44 -7.76 19.41
C GLU A 151 15.19 -7.45 20.25
N GLY A 152 15.08 -8.11 21.42
CA GLY A 152 13.94 -7.96 22.34
C GLY A 152 13.99 -6.74 23.25
N SER A 153 15.11 -6.01 23.24
CA SER A 153 15.26 -4.75 23.93
C SER A 153 14.99 -3.61 22.95
N ALA A 154 14.38 -2.52 23.42
CA ALA A 154 14.27 -1.26 22.68
C ALA A 154 15.65 -0.57 22.55
N GLY A 155 16.63 -1.26 21.97
CA GLY A 155 18.00 -0.81 21.76
C GLY A 155 18.03 0.38 20.79
N GLY A 156 18.30 1.57 21.34
CA GLY A 156 18.12 2.87 20.69
C GLY A 156 18.88 3.09 19.38
N GLY A 157 18.16 3.70 18.44
CA GLY A 157 18.68 4.20 17.17
C GLY A 157 17.68 5.09 16.43
N GLY A 158 17.31 6.23 17.01
CA GLY A 158 16.90 7.44 16.29
C GLY A 158 15.64 7.41 15.38
N GLY A 159 14.53 7.90 15.94
CA GLY A 159 13.72 8.91 15.24
C GLY A 159 12.85 8.46 14.06
N GLY A 160 11.82 7.67 14.34
CA GLY A 160 10.65 7.55 13.48
C GLY A 160 9.45 7.20 14.33
N GLY A 161 8.86 8.21 14.98
CA GLY A 161 7.75 8.01 15.91
C GLY A 161 6.68 7.13 15.27
N SER A 162 6.26 6.09 16.00
CA SER A 162 5.01 5.38 15.76
C SER A 162 3.85 6.34 15.99
N GLN A 163 3.68 7.29 15.07
CA GLN A 163 2.47 8.05 14.98
C GLN A 163 1.45 7.07 14.43
N ARG A 164 0.48 6.69 15.26
CA ARG A 164 -0.81 6.21 14.78
C ARG A 164 -1.44 7.37 14.02
N ILE A 165 -1.02 7.57 12.77
CA ILE A 165 -1.72 8.45 11.85
C ILE A 165 -2.99 7.70 11.52
N TYR A 166 -4.05 7.99 12.26
CA TYR A 166 -5.40 7.80 11.78
C TYR A 166 -5.51 8.68 10.53
N LEU A 167 -5.23 8.12 9.36
CA LEU A 167 -5.77 8.69 8.14
C LEU A 167 -7.29 8.58 8.30
N PRO A 168 -8.06 9.68 8.20
CA PRO A 168 -9.50 9.54 8.08
C PRO A 168 -9.73 8.70 6.81
N PHE A 169 -10.20 7.47 6.99
CA PHE A 169 -10.84 6.70 5.94
C PHE A 169 -12.02 7.56 5.47
N ILE A 170 -11.81 8.39 4.44
CA ILE A 170 -12.91 9.07 3.76
C ILE A 170 -13.46 8.02 2.80
N ILE A 171 -14.35 7.18 3.32
CA ILE A 171 -15.25 6.41 2.48
C ILE A 171 -16.26 7.43 1.93
N LYS A 172 -16.23 7.67 0.62
CA LYS A 172 -17.36 8.30 -0.10
C LYS A 172 -18.06 7.24 -0.92
#